data_AF-A0A1Q9R5I2-F1
#
_entry.id   AF-A0A1Q9R5I2-F1
#
_cell.length_a   1.000
_cell.length_b   1.000
_cell.length_c   1.000
_cell.angle_alpha   90.00
_cell.angle_beta   90.00
_cell.angle_gamma   90.00
#
_symmetry.space_group_name_H-M   'P 1'
#
loop_
_entity.id
_entity.type
_entity.pdbx_description
1 polymer ?
#
loop_
_entity_poly.entity_id
_entity_poly.type
_entity_poly.pdbx_seq_one_letter_code
_entity_poly.pdbx_strand_id
1 'polypeptide(L)'
;MRGHLRGYNIPVPQALVDAIVRYRRSLGITAIPSPGEIDPILTQALLDKLMYRLPKMPGLKCSPSRLLDRAVGFHRSQLDPPASIPNSKSENSRQYRLGWKRKQFSMAREDVQHQAPADLDAGYHIQECPPPLFGMRRREVLVFSKSQGQAYVKSCFPRRFFNIAMESLEILRIYRSCSADRLKLVAFEKLLLWSIYIKCKSFYSLTPLDAHEFYAFCLAPPASWTGNYSRARLDAGAMSVQPNPSWTPFIHISGGDQERILRAARIMDWCDNVSNSLLVIESIKINIFSGLTD
;
A
#
# COMPACT_ATOMS: atom_id res chain seq x y z
N MET A 1 -8.61 -33.70 24.68
CA MET A 1 -8.36 -34.29 26.02
C MET A 1 -9.43 -33.77 26.96
N ARG A 2 -10.21 -34.64 27.60
CA ARG A 2 -11.08 -34.26 28.73
C ARG A 2 -10.18 -33.93 29.92
N GLY A 3 -9.80 -32.67 30.07
CA GLY A 3 -9.05 -32.19 31.22
C GLY A 3 -10.02 -31.79 32.32
N HIS A 4 -10.02 -32.51 33.44
CA HIS A 4 -10.59 -32.03 34.69
C HIS A 4 -10.04 -30.62 34.98
N LEU A 5 -10.93 -29.63 35.09
CA LEU A 5 -10.60 -28.28 35.57
C LEU A 5 -10.22 -28.37 37.06
N ARG A 6 -9.00 -28.81 37.36
CA ARG A 6 -8.40 -28.69 38.70
C ARG A 6 -7.17 -27.78 38.61
N GLY A 7 -7.24 -26.65 39.29
CA GLY A 7 -6.10 -26.08 40.02
C GLY A 7 -4.91 -25.54 39.24
N TYR A 8 -5.10 -24.94 38.06
CA TYR A 8 -4.01 -24.14 37.47
C TYR A 8 -3.91 -22.79 38.18
N ASN A 9 -3.13 -22.73 39.26
CA ASN A 9 -2.63 -21.47 39.81
C ASN A 9 -1.39 -21.04 39.00
N ILE A 10 -1.63 -20.61 37.76
CA ILE A 10 -0.56 -20.10 36.90
C ILE A 10 -0.37 -18.64 37.26
N PRO A 11 0.79 -18.24 37.82
CA PRO A 11 1.07 -16.84 38.06
C PRO A 11 1.06 -16.10 36.73
N VAL A 12 0.11 -15.16 36.59
CA VAL A 12 0.04 -14.30 35.41
C VAL A 12 1.15 -13.26 35.55
N PRO A 13 2.07 -13.14 34.57
CA PRO A 13 3.12 -12.13 34.65
C PRO A 13 2.52 -10.73 34.78
N GLN A 14 2.99 -9.94 35.75
CA GLN A 14 2.48 -8.58 35.97
C GLN A 14 2.58 -7.71 34.70
N ALA A 15 3.65 -7.88 33.92
CA ALA A 15 3.83 -7.19 32.64
C ALA A 15 2.71 -7.47 31.62
N LEU A 16 2.13 -8.67 31.64
CA LEU A 16 1.00 -9.02 30.78
C LEU A 16 -0.27 -8.32 31.25
N VAL A 17 -0.51 -8.27 32.56
CA VAL A 17 -1.62 -7.53 33.16
C VAL A 17 -1.53 -6.05 32.78
N ASP A 18 -0.36 -5.43 32.95
CA ASP A 18 -0.13 -4.03 32.60
C ASP A 18 -0.33 -3.75 31.10
N ALA A 19 0.09 -4.68 30.23
CA ALA A 19 -0.10 -4.58 28.79
C ALA A 19 -1.59 -4.63 28.41
N ILE A 20 -2.36 -5.54 29.01
CA ILE A 20 -3.82 -5.65 28.79
C ILE A 20 -4.52 -4.39 29.29
N VAL A 21 -4.16 -3.87 30.46
CA VAL A 21 -4.72 -2.62 31.00
C VAL A 21 -4.47 -1.44 30.08
N ARG A 22 -3.24 -1.27 29.56
CA ARG A 22 -2.91 -0.21 28.59
C ARG A 22 -3.73 -0.33 27.31
N TYR A 23 -3.85 -1.55 26.77
CA TYR A 23 -4.63 -1.81 25.57
C TYR A 23 -6.12 -1.47 25.78
N ARG A 24 -6.70 -1.90 26.90
CA ARG A 24 -8.11 -1.62 27.23
C ARG A 24 -8.36 -0.13 27.40
N ARG A 25 -7.46 0.59 28.09
CA ARG A 25 -7.53 2.06 28.18
C ARG A 25 -7.42 2.74 26.81
N SER A 26 -6.59 2.23 25.90
CA SER A 26 -6.48 2.78 24.54
C SER A 26 -7.75 2.59 23.70
N LEU A 27 -8.58 1.60 24.04
CA LEU A 27 -9.89 1.38 23.44
C LEU A 27 -10.99 2.18 24.15
N GLY A 28 -10.67 2.98 25.18
CA GLY A 28 -11.65 3.73 25.95
C GLY A 28 -12.52 2.87 26.88
N ILE A 29 -12.14 1.63 27.15
CA ILE A 29 -12.88 0.70 28.02
C ILE A 29 -12.20 0.52 29.38
N THR A 30 -12.95 -0.02 30.35
CA THR A 30 -12.48 -0.20 31.74
C THR A 30 -11.22 -1.05 31.80
N ALA A 31 -10.27 -0.72 32.68
CA ALA A 31 -9.00 -1.44 32.79
C ALA A 31 -9.18 -2.93 33.16
N ILE A 32 -10.16 -3.23 34.00
CA ILE A 32 -10.49 -4.57 34.47
C ILE A 32 -11.84 -4.96 33.86
N PRO A 33 -11.95 -6.12 33.21
CA PRO A 33 -13.21 -6.54 32.61
C PRO A 33 -14.26 -6.85 33.68
N SER A 34 -15.51 -6.48 33.41
CA SER A 34 -16.62 -6.85 34.29
C SER A 34 -17.08 -8.29 34.02
N PRO A 35 -17.65 -9.01 35.01
CA PRO A 35 -18.09 -10.40 34.81
C PRO A 35 -19.13 -10.60 33.69
N GLY A 36 -19.85 -9.54 33.30
CA GLY A 36 -20.85 -9.56 32.21
C GLY A 36 -20.35 -8.98 30.89
N GLU A 37 -19.06 -8.65 30.78
CA GLU A 37 -18.50 -8.04 29.58
C GLU A 37 -18.34 -9.07 28.45
N ILE A 38 -18.94 -8.79 27.29
CA ILE A 38 -18.90 -9.67 26.10
C ILE A 38 -17.71 -9.31 25.20
N ASP A 39 -17.10 -8.13 25.41
CA ASP A 39 -15.97 -7.67 24.61
C ASP A 39 -14.72 -8.54 24.87
N PRO A 40 -14.08 -9.06 23.81
CA PRO A 40 -12.93 -9.93 23.97
C PRO A 40 -11.73 -9.14 24.53
N ILE A 41 -11.09 -9.69 25.56
CA ILE A 41 -9.91 -9.10 26.22
C ILE A 41 -8.81 -8.74 25.21
N LEU A 42 -8.65 -9.55 24.17
CA LEU A 42 -7.78 -9.30 23.03
C LEU A 42 -8.57 -9.46 21.74
N THR A 43 -8.46 -8.51 20.83
CA THR A 43 -9.06 -8.65 19.49
C THR A 43 -8.33 -9.70 18.68
N GLN A 44 -9.01 -10.30 17.71
CA GLN A 44 -8.40 -11.26 16.78
C GLN A 44 -7.17 -10.67 16.08
N ALA A 45 -7.23 -9.40 15.65
CA ALA A 45 -6.12 -8.73 14.98
C ALA A 45 -4.89 -8.54 15.89
N LEU A 46 -5.11 -8.26 17.18
CA LEU A 46 -4.03 -8.16 18.16
C LEU A 46 -3.43 -9.54 18.45
N LEU A 47 -4.29 -10.56 18.57
CA LEU A 47 -3.85 -11.94 18.72
C LEU A 47 -2.96 -12.32 17.53
N ASP A 48 -3.41 -12.12 16.29
CA ASP A 48 -2.65 -12.44 15.08
C ASP A 48 -1.27 -11.73 15.05
N LYS A 49 -1.20 -10.46 15.48
CA LYS A 49 0.07 -9.71 15.61
C LYS A 49 1.00 -10.32 16.67
N LEU A 50 0.47 -10.71 17.83
CA LEU A 50 1.23 -11.41 18.86
C LEU A 50 1.73 -12.76 18.35
N MET A 51 0.89 -13.51 17.64
CA MET A 51 1.22 -14.82 17.07
C MET A 51 2.41 -14.77 16.11
N TYR A 52 2.53 -13.68 15.34
CA TYR A 52 3.63 -13.46 14.41
C TYR A 52 4.95 -13.06 15.11
N ARG A 53 4.86 -12.48 16.31
CA ARG A 53 6.00 -11.99 17.09
C ARG A 53 6.58 -13.03 18.07
N LEU A 54 5.96 -14.21 18.17
CA LEU A 54 6.46 -15.26 19.05
C LEU A 54 7.81 -15.78 18.57
N PRO A 55 8.84 -15.84 19.44
CA PRO A 55 10.14 -16.37 19.08
C PRO A 55 10.02 -17.86 18.71
N LYS A 56 10.89 -18.32 17.81
CA LYS A 56 11.01 -19.76 17.53
C LYS A 56 11.48 -20.46 18.81
N MET A 57 10.64 -21.31 19.38
CA MET A 57 10.98 -22.07 20.58
C MET A 57 11.66 -23.40 20.18
N PRO A 58 12.93 -23.64 20.56
CA PRO A 58 13.59 -24.92 20.32
C PRO A 58 12.83 -26.06 20.99
N GLY A 59 12.70 -27.22 20.31
CA GLY A 59 12.06 -28.42 20.86
C GLY A 59 10.55 -28.56 20.55
N LEU A 60 9.90 -27.55 19.97
CA LEU A 60 8.51 -27.71 19.50
C LEU A 60 8.47 -28.27 18.08
N LYS A 61 7.65 -29.30 17.87
CA LYS A 61 7.44 -29.95 16.54
C LYS A 61 6.79 -29.03 15.51
N CYS A 62 6.15 -27.95 15.93
CA CYS A 62 5.56 -26.95 15.06
C CYS A 62 5.67 -25.56 15.69
N SER A 63 5.49 -24.52 14.88
CA SER A 63 5.55 -23.13 15.35
C SER A 63 4.64 -22.93 16.57
N PRO A 64 5.08 -22.18 17.60
CA PRO A 64 4.23 -21.78 18.73
C PRO A 64 2.86 -21.25 18.30
N SER A 65 2.86 -20.53 17.19
CA SER A 65 1.67 -19.94 16.59
C SER A 65 0.60 -20.99 16.25
N ARG A 66 1.01 -22.13 15.68
CA ARG A 66 0.13 -23.26 15.33
C ARG A 66 -0.42 -24.01 16.55
N LEU A 67 0.36 -24.12 17.63
CA LEU A 67 -0.07 -24.79 18.86
C LEU A 67 -1.15 -23.97 19.57
N LEU A 68 -0.92 -22.67 19.68
CA LEU A 68 -1.87 -21.73 20.26
C LEU A 68 -3.13 -21.60 19.40
N ASP A 69 -3.01 -21.55 18.06
CA ASP A 69 -4.18 -21.51 17.17
C ASP A 69 -5.07 -22.76 17.35
N ARG A 70 -4.45 -23.94 17.55
CA ARG A 70 -5.14 -25.18 17.88
C ARG A 70 -5.78 -25.17 19.28
N ALA A 71 -5.16 -24.49 20.25
CA ALA A 71 -5.68 -24.37 21.62
C ALA A 71 -6.85 -23.37 21.70
N VAL A 72 -6.74 -22.22 21.04
CA VAL A 72 -7.77 -21.17 20.98
C VAL A 72 -8.96 -21.63 20.15
N GLY A 73 -8.72 -22.32 19.03
CA GLY A 73 -9.78 -22.92 18.21
C GLY A 73 -10.66 -23.92 18.96
N PHE A 74 -10.12 -24.57 20.00
CA PHE A 74 -10.85 -25.55 20.83
C PHE A 74 -11.89 -24.89 21.76
N HIS A 75 -11.66 -23.65 22.20
CA HIS A 75 -12.60 -22.92 23.07
C HIS A 75 -13.80 -22.37 22.29
N ARG A 76 -13.61 -21.95 21.03
CA ARG A 76 -14.70 -21.45 20.18
C ARG A 76 -15.77 -22.49 19.87
N SER A 77 -15.43 -23.78 19.91
CA SER A 77 -16.36 -24.87 19.63
C SER A 77 -17.21 -25.32 20.83
N GLN A 78 -16.97 -24.81 22.04
CA GLN A 78 -17.72 -25.22 23.25
C GLN A 78 -18.65 -24.15 23.81
N LEU A 79 -18.61 -22.92 23.29
CA LEU A 79 -19.59 -21.90 23.59
C LEU A 79 -20.68 -22.01 22.53
N ASP A 80 -21.92 -22.31 22.93
CA ASP A 80 -23.06 -22.08 22.05
C ASP A 80 -22.98 -20.62 21.59
N PRO A 81 -22.85 -20.36 20.28
CA PRO A 81 -22.71 -18.98 19.83
C PRO A 81 -24.01 -18.25 20.16
N PRO A 82 -23.98 -17.10 20.86
CA PRO A 82 -25.12 -16.19 20.79
C PRO A 82 -25.32 -15.88 19.31
N ALA A 83 -26.58 -15.92 18.86
CA ALA A 83 -26.97 -15.73 17.46
C ALA A 83 -26.43 -14.40 16.91
N SER A 84 -25.19 -14.44 16.47
CA SER A 84 -24.47 -13.36 15.82
C SER A 84 -24.08 -13.94 14.49
N ILE A 85 -24.78 -13.47 13.46
CA ILE A 85 -24.52 -13.82 12.08
C ILE A 85 -23.01 -13.62 11.85
N PRO A 86 -22.23 -14.67 11.59
CA PRO A 86 -20.80 -14.51 11.37
C PRO A 86 -20.65 -13.62 10.14
N ASN A 87 -20.16 -12.40 10.33
CA ASN A 87 -19.84 -11.53 9.21
C ASN A 87 -18.85 -12.31 8.33
N SER A 88 -19.30 -12.63 7.12
CA SER A 88 -18.51 -13.34 6.12
C SER A 88 -17.15 -12.66 5.97
N LYS A 89 -16.10 -13.42 5.61
CA LYS A 89 -14.79 -12.84 5.23
C LYS A 89 -14.94 -11.69 4.22
N SER A 90 -15.99 -11.74 3.39
CA SER A 90 -16.38 -10.68 2.46
C SER A 90 -16.85 -9.40 3.16
N GLU A 91 -17.62 -9.51 4.23
CA GLU A 91 -18.16 -8.40 5.02
C GLU A 91 -17.06 -7.75 5.87
N ASN A 92 -16.16 -8.53 6.47
CA ASN A 92 -14.97 -7.98 7.15
C ASN A 92 -14.07 -7.20 6.18
N SER A 93 -13.89 -7.72 4.96
CA SER A 93 -13.16 -7.01 3.90
C SER A 93 -13.88 -5.73 3.46
N ARG A 94 -15.22 -5.74 3.44
CA ARG A 94 -16.04 -4.56 3.14
C ARG A 94 -15.93 -3.51 4.24
N GLN A 95 -16.05 -3.89 5.50
CA GLN A 95 -15.92 -3.00 6.65
C GLN A 95 -14.52 -2.40 6.74
N TYR A 96 -13.46 -3.19 6.50
CA TYR A 96 -12.09 -2.70 6.39
C TYR A 96 -11.96 -1.65 5.28
N ARG A 97 -12.49 -1.94 4.07
CA ARG A 97 -12.52 -0.96 2.97
C ARG A 97 -13.29 0.30 3.34
N LEU A 98 -14.40 0.20 4.07
CA LEU A 98 -15.21 1.36 4.50
C LEU A 98 -14.52 2.19 5.59
N GLY A 99 -13.85 1.54 6.56
CA GLY A 99 -13.05 2.21 7.58
C GLY A 99 -11.85 2.93 6.97
N TRP A 100 -11.13 2.26 6.08
CA TRP A 100 -10.02 2.85 5.32
C TRP A 100 -10.48 4.04 4.48
N LYS A 101 -11.59 3.90 3.74
CA LYS A 101 -12.20 5.01 2.99
C LYS A 101 -12.46 6.22 3.90
N ARG A 102 -13.10 6.01 5.07
CA ARG A 102 -13.40 7.08 6.02
C ARG A 102 -12.15 7.80 6.53
N LYS A 103 -11.08 7.06 6.85
CA LYS A 103 -9.79 7.65 7.26
C LYS A 103 -9.24 8.58 6.18
N GLN A 104 -9.19 8.09 4.93
CA GLN A 104 -8.67 8.86 3.80
C GLN A 104 -9.46 10.15 3.52
N PHE A 105 -10.78 10.15 3.77
CA PHE A 105 -11.58 11.37 3.67
C PHE A 105 -11.31 12.38 4.77
N SER A 106 -10.99 11.93 5.98
CA SER A 106 -10.60 12.82 7.07
C SER A 106 -9.34 13.60 6.68
N MET A 107 -8.34 12.90 6.18
CA MET A 107 -7.03 13.48 5.79
C MET A 107 -7.17 14.41 4.58
N ALA A 108 -7.94 14.01 3.56
CA ALA A 108 -8.17 14.85 2.39
C ALA A 108 -8.90 16.17 2.70
N ARG A 109 -9.76 16.21 3.74
CA ARG A 109 -10.46 17.45 4.15
C ARG A 109 -9.53 18.46 4.83
N GLU A 110 -8.49 18.00 5.50
CA GLU A 110 -7.46 18.85 6.11
C GLU A 110 -6.54 19.44 5.01
N ASP A 111 -6.16 18.64 4.02
CA ASP A 111 -5.31 19.09 2.90
C ASP A 111 -6.03 20.03 1.92
N VAL A 112 -7.35 19.88 1.70
CA VAL A 112 -8.13 20.79 0.83
C VAL A 112 -8.22 22.22 1.39
N GLN A 113 -7.90 22.44 2.67
CA GLN A 113 -7.81 23.77 3.27
C GLN A 113 -6.44 24.44 3.09
N HIS A 114 -5.42 23.73 2.57
CA HIS A 114 -4.15 24.32 2.16
C HIS A 114 -4.21 24.66 0.66
N GLN A 115 -4.53 25.93 0.41
CA GLN A 115 -4.30 26.73 -0.81
C GLN A 115 -4.01 25.95 -2.10
N ALA A 116 -4.95 26.04 -3.04
CA ALA A 116 -4.68 25.79 -4.45
C ALA A 116 -3.42 26.60 -4.86
N PRO A 117 -2.35 25.97 -5.35
CA PRO A 117 -1.21 26.72 -5.86
C PRO A 117 -1.69 27.48 -7.10
N ALA A 118 -1.77 28.80 -6.99
CA ALA A 118 -2.15 29.71 -8.06
C ALA A 118 -1.17 29.69 -9.26
N ASP A 119 -0.07 28.94 -9.16
CA ASP A 119 1.03 28.87 -10.13
C ASP A 119 1.08 27.58 -10.98
N LEU A 120 0.03 26.73 -10.99
CA LEU A 120 -0.13 25.72 -12.06
C LEU A 120 -0.65 26.41 -13.34
N ASP A 121 0.17 27.36 -13.78
CA ASP A 121 0.04 28.23 -14.94
C ASP A 121 0.01 27.42 -16.25
N ALA A 122 -0.45 28.04 -17.33
CA ALA A 122 -0.93 27.51 -18.62
C ALA A 122 -0.18 26.31 -19.27
N GLY A 123 1.03 25.95 -18.81
CA GLY A 123 1.79 24.78 -19.25
C GLY A 123 1.36 23.42 -18.68
N TYR A 124 0.56 23.36 -17.59
CA TYR A 124 0.14 22.07 -16.99
C TYR A 124 -0.69 21.20 -17.96
N HIS A 125 -1.46 21.83 -18.84
CA HIS A 125 -2.32 21.13 -19.82
C HIS A 125 -1.62 20.81 -21.16
N ILE A 126 -0.38 21.26 -21.39
CA ILE A 126 0.37 21.10 -22.66
C ILE A 126 1.35 19.90 -22.58
N GLN A 127 1.43 19.22 -21.44
CA GLN A 127 2.39 18.15 -21.22
C GLN A 127 2.11 16.94 -22.10
N GLU A 128 3.15 16.41 -22.76
CA GLU A 128 3.07 15.18 -23.55
C GLU A 128 2.73 13.97 -22.67
N CYS A 129 2.01 13.00 -23.23
CA CYS A 129 1.77 11.73 -22.54
C CYS A 129 3.12 10.99 -22.40
N PRO A 130 3.54 10.62 -21.18
CA PRO A 130 4.83 10.00 -20.99
C PRO A 130 4.81 8.55 -21.49
N PRO A 131 5.93 8.03 -22.02
CA PRO A 131 6.04 6.62 -22.39
C PRO A 131 6.09 5.74 -21.12
N PRO A 132 5.49 4.55 -21.13
CA PRO A 132 5.49 3.66 -19.96
C PRO A 132 6.90 3.16 -19.62
N LEU A 133 7.13 2.83 -18.35
CA LEU A 133 8.43 2.34 -17.86
C LEU A 133 8.53 0.80 -17.90
N PHE A 134 7.41 0.11 -18.09
CA PHE A 134 7.37 -1.34 -18.22
C PHE A 134 6.20 -1.82 -19.08
N GLY A 135 6.30 -3.05 -19.57
CA GLY A 135 5.24 -3.74 -20.30
C GLY A 135 4.38 -4.61 -19.39
N MET A 136 3.14 -4.88 -19.82
CA MET A 136 2.31 -5.90 -19.17
C MET A 136 1.81 -6.91 -20.18
N ARG A 137 2.00 -8.20 -19.88
CA ARG A 137 1.44 -9.29 -20.68
C ARG A 137 0.63 -10.20 -19.76
N ARG A 138 -0.68 -10.28 -19.99
CA ARG A 138 -1.66 -10.97 -19.11
C ARG A 138 -1.61 -10.44 -17.67
N ARG A 139 -0.87 -11.10 -16.78
CA ARG A 139 -0.69 -10.73 -15.37
C ARG A 139 0.77 -10.51 -14.99
N GLU A 140 1.67 -10.59 -15.96
CA GLU A 140 3.10 -10.43 -15.75
C GLU A 140 3.55 -9.01 -16.08
N VAL A 141 4.39 -8.46 -15.21
CA VAL A 141 5.10 -7.20 -15.42
C VAL A 141 6.44 -7.49 -16.07
N LEU A 142 6.63 -6.98 -17.28
CA LEU A 142 7.82 -7.13 -18.11
C LEU A 142 8.69 -5.88 -17.96
N VAL A 143 9.81 -6.01 -17.26
CA VAL A 143 10.76 -4.92 -17.05
C VAL A 143 11.93 -5.08 -18.00
N PHE A 144 12.41 -3.97 -18.56
CA PHE A 144 13.54 -3.97 -19.49
C PHE A 144 14.83 -4.48 -18.83
N SER A 145 15.65 -5.21 -19.60
CA SER A 145 17.06 -5.41 -19.26
C SER A 145 17.80 -4.06 -19.21
N LYS A 146 19.02 -4.02 -18.64
CA LYS A 146 19.81 -2.77 -18.62
C LYS A 146 20.10 -2.24 -20.03
N SER A 147 20.44 -3.13 -20.96
CA SER A 147 20.70 -2.76 -22.37
C SER A 147 19.42 -2.36 -23.11
N GLN A 148 18.32 -3.09 -22.90
CA GLN A 148 17.01 -2.74 -23.45
C GLN A 148 16.52 -1.39 -22.94
N GLY A 149 16.67 -1.12 -21.63
CA GLY A 149 16.30 0.14 -21.01
C GLY A 149 17.08 1.32 -21.59
N GLN A 150 18.39 1.16 -21.81
CA GLN A 150 19.20 2.20 -22.45
C GLN A 150 18.75 2.50 -23.89
N ALA A 151 18.46 1.46 -24.69
CA ALA A 151 17.94 1.64 -26.04
C ALA A 151 16.56 2.31 -26.02
N TYR A 152 15.67 1.86 -25.13
CA TYR A 152 14.33 2.38 -24.96
C TYR A 152 14.35 3.86 -24.56
N VAL A 153 15.12 4.24 -23.54
CA VAL A 153 15.26 5.63 -23.09
C VAL A 153 15.76 6.53 -24.22
N LYS A 154 16.78 6.11 -24.97
CA LYS A 154 17.30 6.86 -26.11
C LYS A 154 16.26 7.07 -27.22
N SER A 155 15.35 6.12 -27.40
CA SER A 155 14.33 6.17 -28.45
C SER A 155 13.06 6.93 -28.06
N CYS A 156 12.65 6.87 -26.78
CA CYS A 156 11.32 7.29 -26.35
C CYS A 156 11.30 8.55 -25.47
N PHE A 157 12.43 8.94 -24.88
CA PHE A 157 12.50 10.08 -23.97
C PHE A 157 13.27 11.25 -24.59
N PRO A 158 12.92 12.51 -24.28
CA PRO A 158 13.78 13.66 -24.53
C PRO A 158 15.13 13.51 -23.82
N ARG A 159 16.22 14.00 -24.45
CA ARG A 159 17.60 13.89 -23.92
C ARG A 159 17.74 14.40 -22.49
N ARG A 160 17.03 15.48 -22.14
CA ARG A 160 17.03 16.07 -20.78
C ARG A 160 16.56 15.10 -19.68
N PHE A 161 15.79 14.07 -20.04
CA PHE A 161 15.24 13.10 -19.10
C PHE A 161 16.05 11.79 -19.03
N PHE A 162 17.10 11.63 -19.83
CA PHE A 162 17.83 10.36 -19.93
C PHE A 162 18.32 9.82 -18.58
N ASN A 163 18.94 10.66 -17.76
CA ASN A 163 19.47 10.21 -16.48
C ASN A 163 18.35 9.75 -15.54
N ILE A 164 17.33 10.60 -15.35
CA ILE A 164 16.21 10.34 -14.44
C ILE A 164 15.40 9.12 -14.92
N ALA A 165 15.20 8.97 -16.23
CA ALA A 165 14.52 7.82 -16.80
C ALA A 165 15.31 6.52 -16.59
N MET A 166 16.64 6.54 -16.75
CA MET A 166 17.49 5.38 -16.48
C MET A 166 17.48 4.97 -15.01
N GLU A 167 17.58 5.94 -14.09
CA GLU A 167 17.45 5.69 -12.64
C GLU A 167 16.06 5.12 -12.30
N SER A 168 15.01 5.64 -12.92
CA SER A 168 13.63 5.16 -12.74
C SER A 168 13.44 3.72 -13.23
N LEU A 169 14.02 3.35 -14.37
CA LEU A 169 14.01 1.97 -14.85
C LEU A 169 14.77 1.04 -13.91
N GLU A 170 15.89 1.49 -13.35
CA GLU A 170 16.71 0.68 -12.45
C GLU A 170 16.01 0.44 -11.11
N ILE A 171 15.45 1.47 -10.47
CA ILE A 171 14.73 1.29 -9.21
C ILE A 171 13.47 0.43 -9.38
N LEU A 172 12.84 0.47 -10.56
CA LEU A 172 11.72 -0.40 -10.90
C LEU A 172 12.16 -1.86 -11.07
N ARG A 173 13.33 -2.11 -11.69
CA ARG A 173 13.96 -3.45 -11.76
C ARG A 173 14.26 -3.99 -10.37
N ILE A 174 14.83 -3.14 -9.51
CA ILE A 174 15.13 -3.48 -8.11
C ILE A 174 13.84 -3.89 -7.38
N TYR A 175 12.80 -3.04 -7.38
CA TYR A 175 11.54 -3.36 -6.73
C TYR A 175 10.89 -4.64 -7.30
N ARG A 176 10.94 -4.84 -8.62
CA ARG A 176 10.40 -6.03 -9.27
C ARG A 176 11.09 -7.32 -8.82
N SER A 177 12.36 -7.23 -8.41
CA SER A 177 13.13 -8.39 -7.92
C SER A 177 12.65 -8.86 -6.55
N CYS A 178 12.11 -7.97 -5.72
CA CYS A 178 11.59 -8.29 -4.38
C CYS A 178 10.06 -8.36 -4.29
N SER A 179 9.31 -7.86 -5.27
CA SER A 179 7.84 -7.88 -5.30
C SER A 179 7.29 -8.13 -6.71
N ALA A 180 6.25 -8.96 -6.80
CA ALA A 180 5.49 -9.18 -8.04
C ALA A 180 4.13 -8.46 -8.04
N ASP A 181 3.86 -7.57 -7.07
CA ASP A 181 2.58 -6.89 -6.94
C ASP A 181 2.39 -5.87 -8.05
N ARG A 182 1.57 -6.26 -9.03
CA ARG A 182 1.24 -5.45 -10.21
C ARG A 182 0.63 -4.11 -9.83
N LEU A 183 -0.25 -4.05 -8.82
CA LEU A 183 -0.93 -2.80 -8.50
C LEU A 183 0.04 -1.79 -7.89
N LYS A 184 0.96 -2.26 -7.05
CA LYS A 184 2.06 -1.46 -6.50
C LYS A 184 3.03 -0.97 -7.58
N LEU A 185 3.41 -1.83 -8.53
CA LEU A 185 4.23 -1.44 -9.68
C LEU A 185 3.55 -0.37 -10.55
N VAL A 186 2.24 -0.50 -10.80
CA VAL A 186 1.45 0.48 -11.57
C VAL A 186 1.30 1.82 -10.83
N ALA A 187 1.26 1.80 -9.50
CA ALA A 187 1.25 3.01 -8.68
C ALA A 187 2.63 3.69 -8.71
N PHE A 188 3.68 2.89 -8.50
CA PHE A 188 5.05 3.36 -8.44
C PHE A 188 5.50 3.98 -9.77
N GLU A 189 5.13 3.40 -10.90
CA GLU A 189 5.40 4.01 -12.20
C GLU A 189 4.74 5.37 -12.38
N LYS A 190 3.55 5.63 -11.80
CA LYS A 190 2.95 6.97 -11.85
C LYS A 190 3.81 7.99 -11.12
N LEU A 191 4.36 7.61 -9.96
CA LEU A 191 5.30 8.45 -9.21
C LEU A 191 6.57 8.73 -10.01
N LEU A 192 7.16 7.71 -10.61
CA LEU A 192 8.39 7.86 -11.40
C LEU A 192 8.16 8.69 -12.67
N LEU A 193 7.05 8.47 -13.38
CA LEU A 193 6.71 9.29 -14.55
C LEU A 193 6.50 10.74 -14.14
N TRP A 194 5.75 10.98 -13.05
CA TRP A 194 5.54 12.31 -12.50
C TRP A 194 6.87 12.97 -12.11
N SER A 195 7.78 12.23 -11.48
CA SER A 195 9.09 12.76 -11.09
C SER A 195 9.93 13.12 -12.31
N ILE A 196 9.84 12.36 -13.41
CA ILE A 196 10.53 12.64 -14.68
C ILE A 196 9.95 13.89 -15.36
N TYR A 197 8.65 13.91 -15.62
CA TYR A 197 8.02 14.88 -16.53
C TYR A 197 7.52 16.15 -15.83
N ILE A 198 7.15 16.06 -14.56
CA ILE A 198 6.59 17.19 -13.81
C ILE A 198 7.66 17.79 -12.91
N LYS A 199 8.31 16.97 -12.07
CA LYS A 199 9.32 17.48 -11.15
C LYS A 199 10.72 17.58 -11.75
N CYS A 200 10.98 16.91 -12.86
CA CYS A 200 12.32 16.80 -13.45
C CYS A 200 13.38 16.41 -12.40
N LYS A 201 13.02 15.49 -11.51
CA LYS A 201 13.80 15.16 -10.30
C LYS A 201 13.95 13.65 -10.15
N SER A 202 15.15 13.23 -9.75
CA SER A 202 15.45 11.82 -9.44
C SER A 202 14.58 11.32 -8.29
N PHE A 203 14.08 10.10 -8.39
CA PHE A 203 13.36 9.42 -7.31
C PHE A 203 14.16 9.42 -6.00
N TYR A 204 15.48 9.28 -6.07
CA TYR A 204 16.37 9.27 -4.89
C TYR A 204 16.47 10.61 -4.17
N SER A 205 16.05 11.70 -4.83
CA SER A 205 16.12 13.06 -4.30
C SER A 205 14.76 13.62 -3.87
N LEU A 206 13.67 12.90 -4.11
CA LEU A 206 12.33 13.32 -3.71
C LEU A 206 12.25 13.52 -2.18
N THR A 207 11.37 14.41 -1.77
CA THR A 207 11.16 14.81 -0.38
C THR A 207 9.71 14.55 0.04
N PRO A 208 9.39 14.60 1.35
CA PRO A 208 8.00 14.51 1.80
C PRO A 208 7.10 15.60 1.19
N LEU A 209 7.63 16.80 0.92
CA LEU A 209 6.88 17.85 0.21
C LEU A 209 6.51 17.43 -1.21
N ASP A 210 7.44 16.79 -1.94
CA ASP A 210 7.17 16.24 -3.27
C ASP A 210 6.02 15.20 -3.22
N ALA A 211 5.86 14.46 -2.12
CA ALA A 211 4.77 13.49 -1.98
C ALA A 211 3.39 14.15 -1.87
N HIS A 212 3.26 15.32 -1.21
CA HIS A 212 2.01 16.10 -1.22
C HIS A 212 1.68 16.63 -2.61
N GLU A 213 2.67 17.12 -3.35
CA GLU A 213 2.46 17.59 -4.73
C GLU A 213 2.09 16.44 -5.67
N PHE A 214 2.67 15.26 -5.46
CA PHE A 214 2.28 14.05 -6.19
C PHE A 214 0.84 13.61 -5.84
N TYR A 215 0.41 13.76 -4.58
CA TYR A 215 -0.97 13.53 -4.19
C TYR A 215 -1.93 14.46 -4.93
N ALA A 216 -1.63 15.76 -4.96
CA ALA A 216 -2.41 16.76 -5.69
C ALA A 216 -2.48 16.42 -7.20
N PHE A 217 -1.35 16.04 -7.79
CA PHE A 217 -1.31 15.54 -9.17
C PHE A 217 -2.18 14.29 -9.37
N CYS A 218 -2.17 13.37 -8.41
CA CYS A 218 -3.03 12.20 -8.47
C CYS A 218 -4.51 12.54 -8.34
N LEU A 219 -4.92 13.61 -7.64
CA LEU A 219 -6.33 14.03 -7.60
C LEU A 219 -6.81 14.47 -8.98
N ALA A 220 -6.03 15.29 -9.68
CA ALA A 220 -6.37 15.87 -10.98
C ALA A 220 -5.22 15.76 -12.00
N PRO A 221 -4.94 14.55 -12.52
CA PRO A 221 -3.90 14.38 -13.53
C PRO A 221 -4.28 15.10 -14.84
N PRO A 222 -3.30 15.57 -15.63
CA PRO A 222 -3.57 16.21 -16.92
C PRO A 222 -4.36 15.31 -17.87
N ALA A 223 -5.08 15.93 -18.82
CA ALA A 223 -5.87 15.21 -19.83
C ALA A 223 -4.97 14.29 -20.70
N SER A 224 -3.76 14.73 -21.04
CA SER A 224 -2.79 13.93 -21.78
C SER A 224 -2.31 12.68 -21.02
N TRP A 225 -2.45 12.65 -19.70
CA TRP A 225 -2.10 11.50 -18.86
C TRP A 225 -3.31 10.60 -18.56
N THR A 226 -4.49 10.95 -19.05
CA THR A 226 -5.77 10.34 -18.67
C THR A 226 -6.54 9.87 -19.91
N GLY A 227 -6.69 8.56 -20.03
CA GLY A 227 -7.42 7.92 -21.11
C GLY A 227 -8.77 7.41 -20.66
N ASN A 228 -9.68 7.15 -21.60
CA ASN A 228 -11.02 6.67 -21.28
C ASN A 228 -11.05 5.17 -20.88
N TYR A 229 -10.07 4.40 -21.32
CA TYR A 229 -10.02 2.94 -21.12
C TYR A 229 -8.59 2.45 -20.94
N SER A 230 -8.43 1.29 -20.31
CA SER A 230 -7.12 0.62 -20.22
C SER A 230 -6.65 0.17 -21.61
N ARG A 231 -5.43 0.53 -21.98
CA ARG A 231 -4.75 0.10 -23.21
C ARG A 231 -3.49 -0.71 -22.89
N ALA A 232 -3.02 -1.47 -23.87
CA ALA A 232 -1.70 -2.08 -23.81
C ALA A 232 -0.64 -0.99 -23.63
N ARG A 233 0.43 -1.29 -22.89
CA ARG A 233 1.49 -0.31 -22.58
C ARG A 233 2.48 -0.17 -23.72
N LEU A 234 2.89 -1.33 -24.22
CA LEU A 234 3.91 -1.46 -25.25
C LEU A 234 3.29 -2.26 -26.39
N ASP A 235 3.58 -1.84 -27.61
CA ASP A 235 3.28 -2.60 -28.81
C ASP A 235 4.52 -3.38 -29.22
N ALA A 236 4.36 -4.69 -29.39
CA ALA A 236 5.43 -5.56 -29.87
C ALA A 236 5.51 -5.46 -31.40
N GLY A 237 6.28 -4.49 -31.90
CA GLY A 237 6.65 -4.44 -33.31
C GLY A 237 7.65 -5.55 -33.66
N ALA A 238 7.73 -5.91 -34.94
CA ALA A 238 8.57 -7.02 -35.43
C ALA A 238 10.07 -6.91 -35.07
N MET A 239 10.58 -5.71 -34.76
CA MET A 239 12.00 -5.46 -34.48
C MET A 239 12.28 -4.56 -33.26
N SER A 240 11.26 -3.97 -32.63
CA SER A 240 11.46 -3.10 -31.45
C SER A 240 10.21 -3.01 -30.58
N VAL A 241 10.42 -2.76 -29.29
CA VAL A 241 9.34 -2.52 -28.32
C VAL A 241 9.05 -1.02 -28.31
N GLN A 242 7.88 -0.62 -28.79
CA GLN A 242 7.47 0.79 -28.86
C GLN A 242 6.36 1.09 -27.85
N PRO A 243 6.31 2.31 -27.28
CA PRO A 243 5.17 2.78 -26.52
C PRO A 243 3.89 2.70 -27.34
N ASN A 244 2.80 2.20 -26.75
CA ASN A 244 1.50 2.29 -27.39
C ASN A 244 1.02 3.76 -27.32
N PRO A 245 0.77 4.44 -28.45
CA PRO A 245 0.39 5.86 -28.44
C PRO A 245 -0.96 6.15 -27.76
N SER A 246 -1.82 5.14 -27.62
CA SER A 246 -3.11 5.25 -26.95
C SER A 246 -3.03 4.93 -25.45
N TRP A 247 -1.86 4.56 -24.93
CA TRP A 247 -1.69 4.28 -23.51
C TRP A 247 -1.59 5.55 -22.69
N THR A 248 -2.22 5.55 -21.51
CA THR A 248 -2.16 6.62 -20.54
C THR A 248 -1.95 6.06 -19.12
N PRO A 249 -1.19 6.76 -18.25
CA PRO A 249 -0.97 6.32 -16.88
C PRO A 249 -2.24 6.24 -16.02
N PHE A 250 -3.20 7.13 -16.29
CA PHE A 250 -4.49 7.22 -15.60
C PHE A 250 -5.65 6.85 -16.52
N ILE A 251 -6.73 6.41 -15.89
CA ILE A 251 -8.02 6.17 -16.54
C ILE A 251 -9.00 7.19 -15.97
N HIS A 252 -9.79 7.79 -16.85
CA HIS A 252 -10.85 8.73 -16.48
C HIS A 252 -11.80 8.10 -15.47
N ILE A 253 -12.11 8.85 -14.41
CA ILE A 253 -13.08 8.46 -13.40
C ILE A 253 -14.31 9.34 -13.59
N SER A 254 -15.43 8.72 -13.97
CA SER A 254 -16.72 9.40 -14.11
C SER A 254 -17.40 9.71 -12.76
N GLY A 255 -16.80 9.28 -11.65
CA GLY A 255 -17.24 9.57 -10.29
C GLY A 255 -16.93 10.99 -9.85
N GLY A 256 -17.54 11.40 -8.73
CA GLY A 256 -17.32 12.71 -8.12
C GLY A 256 -15.95 12.82 -7.44
N ASP A 257 -15.76 13.88 -6.64
CA ASP A 257 -14.53 14.10 -5.87
C ASP A 257 -14.13 12.90 -5.01
N GLN A 258 -15.14 12.19 -4.51
CA GLN A 258 -15.01 11.00 -3.69
C GLN A 258 -14.15 9.91 -4.35
N GLU A 259 -14.43 9.56 -5.61
CA GLU A 259 -13.69 8.54 -6.32
C GLU A 259 -12.28 9.00 -6.68
N ARG A 260 -12.08 10.30 -6.96
CA ARG A 260 -10.76 10.89 -7.21
C ARG A 260 -9.87 10.80 -5.98
N ILE A 261 -10.38 11.19 -4.81
CA ILE A 261 -9.69 11.09 -3.52
C ILE A 261 -9.29 9.65 -3.23
N LEU A 262 -10.21 8.68 -3.41
CA LEU A 262 -9.90 7.27 -3.15
C LEU A 262 -8.87 6.68 -4.12
N ARG A 263 -8.87 7.11 -5.38
CA ARG A 263 -7.82 6.71 -6.34
C ARG A 263 -6.48 7.27 -5.89
N ALA A 264 -6.40 8.56 -5.57
CA ALA A 264 -5.17 9.22 -5.15
C ALA A 264 -4.61 8.57 -3.86
N ALA A 265 -5.42 8.45 -2.81
CA ALA A 265 -5.06 7.78 -1.57
C ALA A 265 -4.53 6.36 -1.79
N ARG A 266 -5.19 5.57 -2.65
CA ARG A 266 -4.72 4.21 -2.94
C ARG A 266 -3.37 4.19 -3.64
N ILE A 267 -3.13 5.13 -4.55
CA ILE A 267 -1.82 5.27 -5.22
C ILE A 267 -0.76 5.60 -4.17
N MET A 268 -1.03 6.54 -3.26
CA MET A 268 -0.12 6.91 -2.18
C MET A 268 0.22 5.71 -1.28
N ASP A 269 -0.80 5.00 -0.78
CA ASP A 269 -0.60 3.79 0.04
C ASP A 269 0.26 2.75 -0.69
N TRP A 270 0.04 2.55 -1.97
CA TRP A 270 0.84 1.61 -2.75
C TRP A 270 2.28 2.07 -2.94
N CYS A 271 2.50 3.37 -3.17
CA CYS A 271 3.85 3.95 -3.24
C CYS A 271 4.57 3.93 -1.88
N ASP A 272 3.86 4.15 -0.78
CA ASP A 272 4.39 3.99 0.58
C ASP A 272 4.86 2.55 0.81
N ASN A 273 4.01 1.57 0.49
CA ASN A 273 4.38 0.15 0.57
C ASN A 273 5.60 -0.23 -0.28
N VAL A 274 5.71 0.35 -1.48
CA VAL A 274 6.88 0.17 -2.36
C VAL A 274 8.12 0.75 -1.69
N SER A 275 8.04 1.99 -1.20
CA SER A 275 9.14 2.71 -0.56
C SER A 275 9.62 1.99 0.70
N ASN A 276 8.70 1.49 1.54
CA ASN A 276 9.03 0.64 2.69
C ASN A 276 9.75 -0.65 2.27
N SER A 277 9.35 -1.28 1.17
CA SER A 277 10.04 -2.47 0.65
C SER A 277 11.46 -2.14 0.16
N LEU A 278 11.63 -0.98 -0.49
CA LEU A 278 12.93 -0.50 -0.98
C LEU A 278 13.86 -0.06 0.16
N LEU A 279 13.33 0.48 1.26
CA LEU A 279 14.08 0.79 2.49
C LEU A 279 14.64 -0.48 3.13
N VAL A 280 13.85 -1.56 3.21
CA VAL A 280 14.28 -2.83 3.83
C VAL A 280 15.49 -3.44 3.11
N ILE A 281 15.59 -3.23 1.79
CA ILE A 281 16.73 -3.68 0.98
C ILE A 281 17.76 -2.56 0.73
N GLU A 282 17.71 -1.48 1.52
CA GLU A 282 18.65 -0.35 1.51
C GLU A 282 18.85 0.31 0.13
N SER A 283 17.85 0.17 -0.75
CA SER A 283 17.90 0.73 -2.11
C SER A 283 17.52 2.21 -2.13
N ILE A 284 16.85 2.71 -1.09
CA ILE A 284 16.60 4.13 -0.85
C ILE A 284 16.92 4.50 0.59
N LYS A 285 17.11 5.80 0.86
CA LYS A 285 17.44 6.31 2.20
C LYS A 285 16.23 6.73 3.01
N ILE A 286 15.19 7.25 2.32
CA ILE A 286 13.99 7.78 2.95
C ILE A 286 12.76 7.26 2.22
N ASN A 287 11.68 7.08 2.97
CA ASN A 287 10.35 6.92 2.41
C ASN A 287 9.64 8.27 2.50
N ILE A 288 9.42 8.90 1.34
CA ILE A 288 8.81 10.23 1.25
C ILE A 288 7.33 10.24 1.66
N PHE A 289 6.72 9.07 1.84
CA PHE A 289 5.32 8.91 2.23
C PHE A 289 5.13 8.66 3.74
N SER A 290 6.22 8.49 4.50
CA SER A 290 6.13 8.29 5.94
C SER A 290 5.47 9.48 6.63
N GLY A 291 4.37 9.24 7.35
CA GLY A 291 3.58 10.27 8.03
C GLY A 291 2.44 10.90 7.21
N LEU A 292 2.32 10.59 5.90
CA LEU A 292 1.18 11.06 5.09
C LEU A 292 -0.09 10.22 5.25
N THR A 293 0.03 9.03 5.83
CA THR A 293 -1.07 8.05 5.95
C THR A 293 -1.39 7.68 7.40
N ASP A 294 -0.66 8.26 8.36
CA ASP A 294 -0.84 8.05 9.80
C ASP A 294 -1.99 8.92 10.34
#